data_AF-A0A1E1WJP7-F1
#
_entry.id   AF-A0A1E1WJP7-F1
#
_cell.length_a   1.000
_cell.length_b   1.000
_cell.length_c   1.000
_cell.angle_alpha   90.00
_cell.angle_beta   90.00
_cell.angle_gamma   90.00
#
_symmetry.space_group_name_H-M   'P 1'
#
loop_
_entity.id
_entity.type
_entity.pdbx_description
1 polymer ?
#
loop_
_entity_poly.entity_id
_entity_poly.type
_entity_poly.pdbx_seq_one_letter_code
_entity_poly.pdbx_strand_id
1 'polypeptide(L)'
;TMLPESPRYLLAAKGPDKALPVLAKMYARNHGVTVQDFAVEKITTGSTSGASTGFAGAIKNISFLFRPPLLKCVFISHISMFAVFMLSSGLYVWVPDILNNILQNKNERSITICEIIHEKFKNTQNRTLEVDQICKSEVSVAVFPISMAMGLVFA
;
A
#
# COMPACT_ATOMS: atom_id res chain seq x y z
N THR A 1 37.41 -5.82 18.94
CA THR A 1 36.57 -6.30 20.06
C THR A 1 35.13 -6.27 19.62
N MET A 2 34.43 -7.42 19.66
CA MET A 2 33.02 -7.54 19.25
C MET A 2 32.15 -6.51 20.00
N LEU A 3 31.31 -5.77 19.27
CA LEU A 3 30.37 -4.84 19.89
C LEU A 3 29.29 -5.66 20.61
N PRO A 4 28.87 -5.25 21.82
CA PRO A 4 27.77 -5.92 22.49
C PRO A 4 26.45 -5.66 21.77
N GLU A 5 25.54 -6.63 21.83
CA GLU A 5 24.17 -6.54 21.32
C GLU A 5 23.41 -5.35 21.90
N SER A 6 22.38 -4.86 21.18
CA SER A 6 21.67 -3.66 21.62
C SER A 6 20.96 -3.87 22.98
N PRO A 7 21.12 -2.96 23.97
CA PRO A 7 20.44 -3.06 25.26
C PRO A 7 18.91 -3.10 25.11
N ARG A 8 18.37 -2.43 24.08
CA ARG A 8 16.94 -2.42 23.78
C ARG A 8 16.44 -3.80 23.35
N TYR A 9 17.19 -4.51 22.52
CA TYR A 9 16.86 -5.89 22.15
C TYR A 9 16.99 -6.83 23.36
N LEU A 10 18.07 -6.73 24.14
CA LEU A 10 18.27 -7.56 25.32
C LEU A 10 17.19 -7.35 26.38
N LEU A 11 16.73 -6.12 26.56
CA LEU A 11 15.63 -5.78 27.47
C LEU A 11 14.32 -6.46 27.04
N ALA A 12 14.02 -6.43 25.73
CA ALA A 12 12.80 -7.02 25.19
C ALA A 12 12.84 -8.56 25.14
N ALA A 13 14.00 -9.15 24.80
CA ALA A 13 14.13 -10.59 24.57
C ALA A 13 14.53 -11.38 25.82
N LYS A 14 15.34 -10.78 26.71
CA LYS A 14 15.96 -11.48 27.85
C LYS A 14 15.77 -10.77 29.19
N GLY A 15 15.06 -9.65 29.22
CA GLY A 15 14.70 -8.93 30.44
C GLY A 15 15.74 -7.92 30.95
N PRO A 16 15.37 -7.16 32.01
CA PRO A 16 16.18 -6.04 32.53
C PRO A 16 17.54 -6.48 33.08
N ASP A 17 17.62 -7.67 33.68
CA ASP A 17 18.84 -8.17 34.31
C ASP A 17 19.99 -8.39 33.31
N LYS A 18 19.66 -8.76 32.06
CA LYS A 18 20.66 -8.93 31.00
C LYS A 18 20.96 -7.66 30.22
N ALA A 19 20.03 -6.69 30.24
CA ALA A 19 20.20 -5.42 29.55
C ALA A 19 21.06 -4.42 30.35
N LEU A 20 20.89 -4.40 31.67
CA LEU A 20 21.60 -3.49 32.58
C LEU A 20 23.14 -3.55 32.47
N PRO A 21 23.81 -4.71 32.53
CA PRO A 21 25.27 -4.77 32.42
C PRO A 21 25.79 -4.33 31.05
N VAL A 22 25.01 -4.55 29.99
CA VAL A 22 25.38 -4.11 28.63
C VAL A 22 25.27 -2.60 28.49
N LEU A 23 24.23 -2.01 29.08
CA LEU A 23 24.05 -0.57 29.13
C LEU A 23 25.16 0.13 29.93
N ALA A 24 25.51 -0.43 31.09
CA ALA A 24 26.62 0.08 31.92
C ALA A 24 27.98 -0.01 31.18
N LYS A 25 28.22 -1.10 30.45
CA LYS A 25 29.42 -1.25 29.60
C LYS A 25 29.46 -0.25 28.44
N MET A 26 28.32 0.02 27.80
CA MET A 26 28.23 1.04 26.75
C MET A 26 28.47 2.44 27.32
N TYR A 27 27.89 2.76 28.48
CA TYR A 27 28.10 4.03 29.17
C TYR A 27 29.58 4.27 29.52
N ALA A 28 30.21 3.28 30.17
CA ALA A 28 31.63 3.31 30.50
C ALA A 28 32.51 3.58 29.26
N ARG A 29 32.21 2.91 28.14
CA ARG A 29 32.94 3.08 26.89
C ARG A 29 32.73 4.46 26.24
N ASN A 30 31.52 5.01 26.33
CA ASN A 30 31.18 6.27 25.70
C ASN A 30 31.72 7.47 26.48
N HIS A 31 31.75 7.38 27.81
CA HIS A 31 32.18 8.46 28.69
C HIS A 31 33.62 8.31 29.20
N GLY A 32 34.28 7.19 28.90
CA GLY A 32 35.63 6.90 29.42
C GLY A 32 35.68 6.67 30.93
N VAL A 33 34.53 6.36 31.53
CA VAL A 33 34.35 6.14 32.98
C VAL A 33 34.25 4.65 33.30
N THR A 34 34.21 4.30 34.59
CA THR A 34 34.07 2.90 34.99
C THR A 34 32.62 2.44 34.92
N VAL A 35 32.41 1.13 34.90
CA VAL A 35 31.06 0.54 34.92
C VAL A 35 30.32 0.87 36.23
N GLN A 36 31.05 1.17 37.31
CA GLN A 36 30.51 1.50 38.63
C GLN A 36 29.94 2.92 38.69
N ASP A 37 30.38 3.82 37.80
CA ASP A 37 29.87 5.19 37.69
C ASP A 37 28.47 5.24 37.03
N PHE A 38 27.94 4.08 36.62
CA PHE A 38 26.63 3.98 36.03
C PHE A 38 25.53 4.05 37.10
N ALA A 39 24.90 5.22 37.22
CA ALA A 39 23.93 5.54 38.28
C ALA A 39 22.58 4.78 38.22
N VAL A 40 22.35 3.92 37.23
CA VAL A 40 21.07 3.19 37.08
C VAL A 40 21.20 1.79 37.68
N GLU A 41 20.46 1.53 38.76
CA GLU A 41 20.47 0.23 39.45
C GLU A 41 19.42 -0.75 38.92
N LYS A 42 18.31 -0.25 38.38
CA LYS A 42 17.21 -1.10 37.91
C LYS A 42 16.50 -0.49 36.71
N ILE A 43 16.24 -1.32 35.71
CA ILE A 43 15.38 -0.96 34.58
C ILE A 43 13.97 -1.47 34.89
N THR A 44 13.06 -0.56 35.23
CA THR A 44 11.65 -0.89 35.39
C THR A 44 11.01 -0.94 34.00
N THR A 45 10.67 -2.13 33.55
CA THR A 45 9.85 -2.29 32.33
C THR A 45 8.43 -1.90 32.71
N GLY A 46 8.03 -0.67 32.41
CA GLY A 46 6.65 -0.24 32.57
C GLY A 46 5.73 -1.19 31.78
N SER A 47 4.97 -2.01 32.50
CA SER A 47 3.72 -2.65 32.07
C SER A 47 3.61 -3.06 30.58
N THR A 48 4.61 -3.77 30.07
CA THR A 48 4.41 -4.71 28.96
C THR A 48 4.53 -6.16 29.47
N SER A 49 4.21 -6.37 30.75
CA SER A 49 3.79 -7.68 31.27
C SER A 49 2.42 -8.02 30.71
N GLY A 50 2.44 -8.51 29.48
CA GLY A 50 1.27 -8.93 28.74
C GLY A 50 1.64 -9.35 27.34
N ALA A 51 2.75 -10.10 27.19
CA ALA A 51 2.91 -10.99 26.07
C ALA A 51 1.72 -11.96 26.10
N SER A 52 0.61 -11.54 25.50
CA SER A 52 -0.47 -12.42 25.13
C SER A 52 0.11 -13.22 23.99
N THR A 53 0.70 -14.34 24.35
CA THR A 53 1.23 -15.38 23.46
C THR A 53 0.06 -15.91 22.65
N GLY A 54 -0.28 -15.23 21.55
CA GLY A 54 -1.36 -15.63 20.66
C GLY A 54 -1.98 -14.50 19.86
N PHE A 55 -2.86 -14.87 18.93
CA PHE A 55 -3.58 -13.98 18.02
C PHE A 55 -4.33 -12.85 18.76
N ALA A 56 -4.87 -13.14 19.95
CA ALA A 56 -5.54 -12.16 20.80
C ALA A 56 -4.60 -11.03 21.26
N GLY A 57 -3.31 -11.31 21.47
CA GLY A 57 -2.31 -10.30 21.78
C GLY A 57 -1.92 -9.45 20.59
N ALA A 58 -1.81 -10.06 19.41
CA ALA A 58 -1.59 -9.34 18.17
C ALA A 58 -2.75 -8.38 17.88
N ILE A 59 -4.02 -8.82 18.03
CA ILE A 59 -5.19 -7.97 17.85
C ILE A 59 -5.20 -6.80 18.85
N LYS A 60 -4.84 -7.05 20.12
CA LYS A 60 -4.80 -6.00 21.15
C LYS A 60 -3.74 -4.94 20.84
N ASN A 61 -2.59 -5.36 20.31
CA ASN A 61 -1.53 -4.45 19.86
C ASN A 61 -1.95 -3.66 18.60
N ILE A 62 -2.59 -4.31 17.63
CA ILE A 62 -3.14 -3.65 16.43
C ILE A 62 -4.21 -2.62 16.82
N SER A 63 -5.09 -2.96 17.75
CA SER A 63 -6.14 -2.06 18.26
C SER A 63 -5.56 -0.81 18.93
N PHE A 64 -4.36 -0.89 19.52
CA PHE A 64 -3.69 0.29 20.09
C PHE A 64 -3.17 1.24 19.01
N LEU A 65 -2.81 0.71 17.84
CA LEU A 65 -2.41 1.47 16.64
C LEU A 65 -3.59 2.25 16.03
N PHE A 66 -4.81 1.76 16.25
CA PHE A 66 -6.07 2.41 15.89
C PHE A 66 -6.59 3.39 16.95
N ARG A 67 -5.76 3.83 17.91
CA ARG A 67 -6.15 4.97 18.77
C ARG A 67 -6.18 6.27 17.94
N PRO A 68 -7.23 7.10 18.09
CA PRO A 68 -7.25 8.44 17.49
C PRO A 68 -6.08 9.25 18.07
N PRO A 69 -5.18 9.88 17.28
CA PRO A 69 -5.40 10.49 15.96
C PRO A 69 -4.89 9.73 14.71
N LEU A 70 -4.25 8.56 14.84
CA LEU A 70 -3.59 7.86 13.70
C LEU A 70 -4.59 7.23 12.72
N LEU A 71 -5.81 6.96 13.18
CA LEU A 71 -6.86 6.29 12.38
C LEU A 71 -7.22 7.05 11.11
N LYS A 72 -7.23 8.40 11.17
CA LYS A 72 -7.53 9.25 10.01
C LYS A 72 -6.44 9.11 8.94
N CYS A 73 -5.17 9.13 9.34
CA CYS A 73 -4.05 8.97 8.40
C CYS A 73 -4.04 7.57 7.76
N VAL A 74 -4.25 6.52 8.55
CA VAL A 74 -4.30 5.14 8.04
C VAL A 74 -5.48 4.96 7.08
N PHE A 75 -6.65 5.50 7.42
CA PHE A 75 -7.84 5.42 6.59
C PHE A 75 -7.69 6.18 5.28
N ILE A 76 -7.14 7.40 5.30
CA ILE A 76 -6.84 8.17 4.09
C ILE A 76 -5.83 7.42 3.20
N SER A 77 -4.78 6.88 3.81
CA SER A 77 -3.77 6.10 3.09
C SER A 77 -4.36 4.84 2.45
N HIS A 78 -5.19 4.09 3.17
CA HIS A 78 -5.84 2.89 2.64
C HIS A 78 -6.85 3.21 1.55
N ILE A 79 -7.68 4.25 1.72
CA ILE A 79 -8.62 4.69 0.68
C ILE A 79 -7.86 5.12 -0.58
N SER A 80 -6.76 5.87 -0.42
CA SER A 80 -5.94 6.30 -1.54
C SER A 80 -5.35 5.10 -2.28
N MET A 81 -4.76 4.15 -1.55
CA MET A 81 -4.17 2.95 -2.14
C MET A 81 -5.24 2.07 -2.82
N PHE A 82 -6.42 1.95 -2.22
CA PHE A 82 -7.55 1.26 -2.82
C PHE A 82 -8.04 1.94 -4.10
N ALA A 83 -8.15 3.27 -4.10
CA ALA A 83 -8.53 4.03 -5.29
C ALA A 83 -7.50 3.85 -6.40
N VAL A 84 -6.20 3.97 -6.11
CA VAL A 84 -5.13 3.73 -7.08
C VAL A 84 -5.21 2.31 -7.65
N PHE A 85 -5.47 1.31 -6.81
CA PHE A 85 -5.59 -0.08 -7.24
C PHE A 85 -6.83 -0.32 -8.12
N MET A 86 -7.96 0.30 -7.78
CA MET A 86 -9.19 0.27 -8.58
C MET A 86 -9.05 1.03 -9.89
N LEU A 87 -8.36 2.17 -9.91
CA LEU A 87 -8.07 2.88 -11.15
C LEU A 87 -7.10 2.07 -12.02
N SER A 88 -6.07 1.46 -11.44
CA SER A 88 -5.18 0.57 -12.16
C SER A 88 -5.98 -0.61 -12.72
N SER A 89 -6.51 -1.49 -11.87
CA SER A 89 -7.21 -2.69 -12.34
C SER A 89 -8.45 -2.39 -13.17
N GLY A 90 -9.18 -1.33 -12.83
CA GLY A 90 -10.40 -0.90 -13.51
C GLY A 90 -10.09 -0.28 -14.87
N LEU A 91 -9.28 0.77 -14.95
CA LEU A 91 -8.99 1.41 -16.24
C LEU A 91 -8.38 0.42 -17.22
N TYR A 92 -7.58 -0.54 -16.77
CA TYR A 92 -7.04 -1.61 -17.61
C TYR A 92 -8.10 -2.43 -18.35
N VAL A 93 -9.24 -2.71 -17.71
CA VAL A 93 -10.35 -3.45 -18.35
C VAL A 93 -11.01 -2.61 -19.44
N TRP A 94 -11.10 -1.29 -19.26
CA TRP A 94 -11.82 -0.39 -20.16
C TRP A 94 -10.94 0.28 -21.23
N VAL A 95 -9.62 0.34 -21.02
CA VAL A 95 -8.65 0.94 -21.95
C VAL A 95 -8.72 0.33 -23.36
N PRO A 96 -8.78 -1.01 -23.55
CA PRO A 96 -8.87 -1.58 -24.89
C PRO A 96 -10.13 -1.15 -25.65
N ASP A 97 -11.27 -1.06 -24.97
CA ASP A 97 -12.53 -0.63 -25.58
C ASP A 97 -12.50 0.87 -25.91
N ILE A 98 -12.04 1.72 -24.98
CA ILE A 98 -11.87 3.15 -25.21
C ILE A 98 -10.95 3.41 -26.41
N LEU A 99 -9.80 2.73 -26.44
CA LEU A 99 -8.83 2.88 -27.52
C LEU A 99 -9.37 2.36 -28.86
N ASN A 100 -10.11 1.24 -28.85
CA ASN A 100 -10.77 0.73 -30.04
C ASN A 100 -11.76 1.76 -30.62
N ASN A 101 -12.53 2.42 -29.76
CA ASN A 101 -13.49 3.45 -30.16
C ASN A 101 -12.83 4.72 -30.69
N ILE A 102 -11.67 5.10 -30.17
CA ILE A 102 -10.87 6.21 -30.68
C ILE A 102 -10.30 5.86 -32.06
N LEU A 103 -9.74 4.66 -32.23
CA LEU A 103 -9.09 4.25 -33.47
C LEU A 103 -10.06 3.96 -34.62
N GLN A 104 -11.31 3.55 -34.31
CA GLN A 104 -12.35 3.40 -35.32
C GLN A 104 -12.90 4.75 -35.82
N ASN A 105 -12.76 5.82 -35.03
CA ASN A 105 -13.26 7.14 -35.39
C ASN A 105 -12.25 7.86 -36.32
N LYS A 106 -12.30 7.55 -37.61
CA LYS A 106 -11.38 8.04 -38.66
C LYS A 106 -11.55 9.52 -39.04
N ASN A 107 -12.19 10.34 -38.21
CA ASN A 107 -12.40 11.75 -38.53
C ASN A 107 -11.11 12.53 -38.24
N GLU A 108 -10.56 13.27 -39.21
CA GLU A 108 -9.31 14.05 -39.14
C GLU A 108 -9.30 15.19 -38.10
N ARG A 109 -10.38 15.37 -37.34
CA ARG A 109 -10.47 16.38 -36.28
C ARG A 109 -10.12 15.73 -34.94
N SER A 110 -9.38 16.45 -34.10
CA SER A 110 -9.07 16.03 -32.74
C SER A 110 -10.35 15.92 -31.90
N ILE A 111 -10.99 14.74 -31.94
CA ILE A 111 -12.21 14.44 -31.19
C ILE A 111 -11.81 14.09 -29.75
N THR A 112 -12.53 14.62 -28.77
CA THR A 112 -12.29 14.31 -27.36
C THR A 112 -12.94 12.98 -26.99
N ILE A 113 -12.39 12.32 -25.96
CA ILE A 113 -12.93 11.05 -25.44
C ILE A 113 -14.39 11.21 -24.98
N CYS A 114 -14.73 12.38 -24.42
CA CYS A 114 -16.09 12.69 -23.97
C CYS A 114 -17.10 12.71 -25.11
N GLU A 115 -16.74 13.25 -26.28
CA GLU A 115 -17.61 13.29 -27.46
C GLU A 115 -17.86 11.88 -28.01
N ILE A 116 -16.82 11.05 -28.08
CA ILE A 116 -16.92 9.65 -28.54
C ILE A 116 -17.86 8.84 -27.62
N ILE A 117 -17.72 9.01 -26.30
CA ILE A 117 -18.59 8.35 -25.33
C ILE A 117 -20.02 8.89 -25.45
N HIS A 118 -20.20 10.20 -25.61
CA HIS A 118 -21.52 10.80 -25.75
C HIS A 118 -22.25 10.30 -27.00
N GLU A 119 -21.55 10.19 -28.14
CA GLU A 119 -22.08 9.62 -29.38
C GLU A 119 -22.43 8.14 -29.24
N LYS A 120 -21.60 7.35 -28.55
CA LYS A 120 -21.90 5.95 -28.19
C LYS A 120 -23.19 5.81 -27.39
N PHE A 121 -23.36 6.61 -26.34
CA PHE A 121 -24.57 6.60 -25.52
C PHE A 121 -25.80 7.04 -26.33
N LYS A 122 -25.66 8.08 -27.15
CA LYS A 122 -26.74 8.57 -28.03
C LYS A 122 -27.15 7.54 -29.08
N ASN A 123 -26.18 6.88 -29.71
CA ASN A 123 -26.45 5.81 -30.68
C ASN A 123 -27.08 4.58 -30.01
N THR A 124 -26.70 4.27 -28.77
CA THR A 124 -27.32 3.17 -27.99
C THR A 124 -28.76 3.51 -27.61
N GLN A 125 -29.03 4.76 -27.21
CA GLN A 125 -30.37 5.23 -26.85
C GLN A 125 -31.32 5.30 -28.04
N ASN A 126 -30.80 5.56 -29.25
CA ASN A 126 -31.58 5.61 -30.49
C ASN A 126 -31.87 4.21 -31.09
N ARG A 127 -31.27 3.13 -30.57
CA ARG A 127 -31.42 1.74 -31.07
C ARG A 127 -32.51 0.96 -30.32
N THR A 128 -33.69 1.54 -30.15
CA THR A 128 -34.77 0.88 -29.40
C THR A 128 -35.56 -0.17 -30.18
N LEU A 129 -35.34 -0.41 -31.48
CA LEU A 129 -36.18 -1.35 -32.24
C LEU A 129 -35.47 -2.02 -33.45
N GLU A 130 -34.35 -2.73 -33.27
CA GLU A 130 -33.96 -3.78 -34.23
C GLU A 130 -33.23 -4.92 -33.50
N VAL A 131 -33.95 -6.01 -33.24
CA VAL A 131 -33.45 -7.27 -32.70
C VAL A 131 -32.97 -8.15 -33.86
N ASP A 132 -31.91 -7.74 -34.58
CA ASP A 132 -31.07 -8.69 -35.36
C ASP A 132 -29.78 -8.06 -35.90
N GLN A 133 -28.93 -7.53 -35.02
CA GLN A 133 -27.55 -7.21 -35.40
C GLN A 133 -26.62 -8.06 -34.55
N ILE A 134 -26.12 -9.15 -35.15
CA ILE A 134 -24.95 -9.88 -34.68
C ILE A 134 -23.89 -8.84 -34.28
N CYS A 135 -23.51 -8.85 -33.00
CA CYS A 135 -22.60 -7.87 -32.42
C CYS A 135 -21.19 -8.09 -33.01
N LYS A 136 -20.94 -7.50 -34.18
CA LYS A 136 -19.63 -7.53 -34.85
C LYS A 136 -18.79 -6.40 -34.27
N SER A 137 -18.00 -6.73 -33.25
CA SER A 137 -17.01 -5.81 -32.69
C SER A 137 -15.70 -5.97 -33.47
N GLU A 138 -15.42 -5.04 -34.39
CA GLU A 138 -14.19 -5.05 -35.17
C GLU A 138 -13.08 -4.36 -34.36
N VAL A 139 -12.19 -5.13 -33.74
CA VAL A 139 -11.14 -4.55 -32.89
C VAL A 139 -9.96 -4.08 -33.76
N SER A 140 -9.56 -2.81 -33.61
CA SER A 140 -8.40 -2.26 -34.30
C SER A 140 -7.12 -2.99 -33.88
N VAL A 141 -6.32 -3.43 -34.85
CA VAL A 141 -5.08 -4.19 -34.62
C VAL A 141 -4.06 -3.39 -33.81
N ALA A 142 -4.15 -2.05 -33.80
CA ALA A 142 -3.29 -1.17 -33.01
C ALA A 142 -3.60 -1.21 -31.49
N VAL A 143 -4.73 -1.78 -31.06
CA VAL A 143 -5.07 -1.95 -29.65
C VAL A 143 -4.16 -2.98 -28.97
N PHE A 144 -3.83 -4.06 -29.68
CA PHE A 144 -3.02 -5.17 -29.15
C PHE A 144 -1.62 -4.75 -28.63
N PRO A 145 -0.76 -4.05 -29.40
CA PRO A 145 0.56 -3.65 -28.92
C PRO A 145 0.49 -2.62 -27.77
N ILE A 146 -0.54 -1.77 -27.74
CA ILE A 146 -0.72 -0.77 -26.68
C ILE A 146 -1.13 -1.44 -25.37
N SER A 147 -2.05 -2.40 -25.41
CA SER A 147 -2.43 -3.20 -24.24
C SER A 147 -1.27 -4.06 -23.73
N MET A 148 -0.45 -4.61 -24.63
CA MET A 148 0.74 -5.39 -24.27
C MET A 148 1.84 -4.52 -23.62
N ALA A 149 2.07 -3.30 -24.13
CA ALA A 149 3.02 -2.36 -23.54
C ALA A 149 2.57 -1.88 -22.15
N MET A 150 1.27 -1.59 -21.97
CA MET A 150 0.70 -1.28 -20.66
C MET A 150 0.89 -2.45 -19.69
N GLY A 151 0.62 -3.68 -20.12
CA GLY A 151 0.89 -4.88 -19.33
C GLY A 151 2.35 -5.00 -18.87
N LEU A 152 3.33 -4.64 -19.71
CA LEU A 152 4.76 -4.65 -19.34
C LEU A 152 5.18 -3.53 -18.38
N VAL A 153 4.53 -2.36 -18.44
CA VAL A 153 4.88 -1.20 -17.60
C VAL A 153 4.34 -1.36 -16.17
N PHE A 154 3.28 -2.13 -15.99
CA PHE A 154 2.60 -2.31 -14.71
C PHE A 154 2.65 -3.75 -14.18
N ALA A 155 3.38 -4.65 -14.85
CA ALA A 155 3.72 -6.00 -14.35
C ALA A 155 4.91 -5.99 -13.39
#